data_AF-A0AAW8ESD0-F1
#
_entry.id   AF-A0AAW8ESD0-F1
#
_cell.length_a   1.000
_cell.length_b   1.000
_cell.length_c   1.000
_cell.angle_alpha   90.00
_cell.angle_beta   90.00
_cell.angle_gamma   90.00
#
_symmetry.space_group_name_H-M   'P 1'
#
loop_
_entity.id
_entity.type
_entity.pdbx_description
1 polymer ?
#
loop_
_entity_poly.entity_id
_entity_poly.type
_entity_poly.pdbx_seq_one_letter_code
_entity_poly.pdbx_strand_id
1 'polypeptide(L)'
;MVMDREKQRQRYIAGTEGAPPVPPPGGYRGAKRQQSAYASPTPAASIYSAGETAAAAIEKKPSSVFSRVVLVVAIVFAAILLIVMAAGGTDMLYGVTMFALQLVVLGLVIATLFTARGRMLGSIALVVTLLFNVATVGGLSALRTSAAGAYDGMKSDEQKHEEAYPGIKGTDPQEALDQQSVEEVRAAAAELFADIRAQVTAEFGYEWVQVGDEDLRPERNGYGGESMLYEFATESWATTEPIHDYATKVAIMDLIGQIVVDHGMYGLYAFNDPSVSSIDPSVMTKLYGSDDPRTQHTWESYTENYPDPMRFYADIYDLSHDSDGSFQRTREAQNTRTGEPLEGLQLVVIASAVLQDADRDAFEKKLEEYPGFD
;
A
#
# COMPACT_ATOMS: atom_id res chain seq x y z
N MET A 1 17.83 19.15 -9.28
CA MET A 1 16.89 18.81 -10.37
C MET A 1 15.53 18.67 -9.69
N VAL A 2 14.66 19.67 -9.82
CA VAL A 2 13.42 19.77 -9.04
C VAL A 2 12.44 18.70 -9.55
N MET A 3 12.29 17.62 -8.78
CA MET A 3 11.25 16.63 -9.01
C MET A 3 9.90 17.29 -8.71
N ASP A 4 9.01 17.19 -9.68
CA ASP A 4 7.67 17.76 -9.69
C ASP A 4 6.83 17.12 -8.56
N ARG A 5 6.49 17.91 -7.52
CA ARG A 5 5.75 17.46 -6.32
C ARG A 5 4.38 16.83 -6.68
N GLU A 6 3.82 17.17 -7.85
CA GLU A 6 2.60 16.53 -8.37
C GLU A 6 2.80 15.07 -8.82
N LYS A 7 3.99 14.68 -9.30
CA LYS A 7 4.29 13.28 -9.66
C LYS A 7 4.49 12.37 -8.45
N GLN A 8 4.90 12.92 -7.30
CA GLN A 8 4.94 12.17 -6.04
C GLN A 8 3.54 11.94 -5.47
N ARG A 9 2.65 12.95 -5.49
CA ARG A 9 1.25 12.79 -5.07
C ARG A 9 0.48 11.76 -5.90
N GLN A 10 0.80 11.61 -7.20
CA GLN A 10 0.20 10.59 -8.06
C GLN A 10 0.66 9.14 -7.78
N ARG A 11 1.75 8.91 -7.03
CA ARG A 11 2.18 7.55 -6.64
C ARG A 11 1.42 6.96 -5.46
N TYR A 12 0.76 7.78 -4.63
CA TYR A 12 0.13 7.31 -3.39
C TYR A 12 -1.40 7.25 -3.43
N ILE A 13 -2.05 7.73 -4.50
CA ILE A 13 -3.53 7.76 -4.62
C ILE A 13 -4.08 6.57 -5.46
N ALA A 14 -3.22 5.67 -5.97
CA ALA A 14 -3.65 4.45 -6.64
C ALA A 14 -2.84 3.23 -6.19
N GLY A 15 -3.27 2.58 -5.10
CA GLY A 15 -2.72 1.29 -4.68
C GLY A 15 -3.40 0.74 -3.43
N THR A 16 -4.35 -0.18 -3.62
CA THR A 16 -4.86 -1.06 -2.56
C THR A 16 -3.82 -2.14 -2.23
N GLU A 17 -2.62 -1.74 -1.77
CA GLU A 17 -1.60 -2.68 -1.31
C GLU A 17 -1.59 -2.73 0.22
N GLY A 18 -2.60 -3.42 0.72
CA GLY A 18 -2.76 -3.85 2.10
C GLY A 18 -3.56 -5.16 2.13
N ALA A 19 -3.04 -6.21 1.48
CA ALA A 19 -3.51 -7.58 1.68
C ALA A 19 -2.30 -8.53 1.76
N PRO A 20 -2.20 -9.40 2.80
CA PRO A 20 -1.09 -10.32 2.96
C PRO A 20 -1.05 -11.39 1.83
N PRO A 21 0.11 -12.02 1.56
CA PRO A 21 0.27 -13.01 0.50
C PRO A 21 -0.49 -14.32 0.77
N VAL A 22 -0.97 -14.95 -0.31
CA VAL A 22 -1.56 -16.31 -0.33
C VAL A 22 -0.47 -17.39 -0.19
N PRO A 23 -0.78 -18.58 0.38
CA PRO A 23 0.19 -19.51 1.00
C PRO A 23 1.28 -20.08 0.05
N PRO A 24 2.47 -20.47 0.58
CA PRO A 24 3.48 -21.27 -0.13
C PRO A 24 3.26 -22.79 0.13
N PRO A 25 4.18 -23.71 -0.19
CA PRO A 25 4.76 -24.08 -1.49
C PRO A 25 4.52 -25.59 -1.80
N GLY A 26 4.30 -25.94 -3.07
CA GLY A 26 4.13 -27.34 -3.53
C GLY A 26 2.69 -27.83 -3.78
N GLY A 27 1.67 -27.00 -3.47
CA GLY A 27 0.25 -27.37 -3.64
C GLY A 27 -0.20 -28.53 -2.73
N TYR A 28 -1.50 -28.83 -2.72
CA TYR A 28 -2.01 -30.02 -2.01
C TYR A 28 -1.49 -31.30 -2.68
N ARG A 29 -1.01 -32.26 -1.88
CA ARG A 29 -0.54 -33.58 -2.35
C ARG A 29 -1.56 -34.22 -3.30
N GLY A 30 -1.17 -34.44 -4.56
CA GLY A 30 -1.98 -35.14 -5.58
C GLY A 30 -2.18 -34.43 -6.92
N ALA A 31 -1.72 -33.18 -7.08
CA ALA A 31 -1.88 -32.43 -8.34
C ALA A 31 -0.86 -32.84 -9.42
N LYS A 32 -1.21 -33.83 -10.25
CA LYS A 32 -0.48 -34.13 -11.50
C LYS A 32 -0.82 -33.08 -12.56
N ARG A 33 0.14 -32.21 -12.93
CA ARG A 33 0.08 -31.50 -14.21
C ARG A 33 0.62 -32.41 -15.31
N GLN A 34 -0.22 -32.75 -16.28
CA GLN A 34 0.21 -33.34 -17.54
C GLN A 34 1.10 -32.33 -18.28
N GLN A 35 2.39 -32.61 -18.33
CA GLN A 35 3.32 -32.02 -19.27
C GLN A 35 2.92 -32.41 -20.69
N SER A 36 2.71 -31.42 -21.55
CA SER A 36 2.80 -31.57 -23.00
C SER A 36 4.23 -31.96 -23.35
N ALA A 37 4.44 -33.22 -23.72
CA ALA A 37 5.66 -33.68 -24.36
C ALA A 37 5.48 -33.64 -25.88
N TYR A 38 6.54 -33.16 -26.55
CA TYR A 38 6.82 -33.23 -27.98
C TYR A 38 6.39 -34.55 -28.66
N ALA A 39 5.91 -34.46 -29.91
CA ALA A 39 6.36 -35.30 -31.03
C ALA A 39 5.70 -34.89 -32.36
N SER A 40 6.50 -34.43 -33.32
CA SER A 40 6.31 -34.82 -34.74
C SER A 40 7.04 -36.17 -34.92
N PRO A 41 6.56 -37.13 -35.75
CA PRO A 41 6.61 -36.99 -37.21
C PRO A 41 5.46 -37.67 -38.01
N THR A 42 5.38 -37.29 -39.29
CA THR A 42 4.68 -37.91 -40.45
C THR A 42 4.84 -39.44 -40.56
N PRO A 43 3.89 -40.18 -41.20
CA PRO A 43 3.90 -40.32 -42.68
C PRO A 43 2.53 -40.49 -43.38
N ALA A 44 2.63 -40.53 -44.72
CA ALA A 44 1.61 -40.46 -45.77
C ALA A 44 0.63 -41.64 -45.89
N ALA A 45 -0.56 -41.38 -46.47
CA ALA A 45 -0.99 -41.85 -47.81
C ALA A 45 -2.53 -41.70 -48.02
N SER A 46 -2.92 -41.08 -49.15
CA SER A 46 -4.00 -41.44 -50.13
C SER A 46 -5.41 -41.81 -49.62
N ILE A 47 -6.58 -41.47 -50.21
CA ILE A 47 -7.05 -41.41 -51.61
C ILE A 47 -8.39 -40.60 -51.62
N TYR A 48 -8.79 -40.08 -52.80
CA TYR A 48 -10.12 -39.60 -53.26
C TYR A 48 -10.51 -38.15 -52.98
N SER A 49 -11.26 -37.46 -53.84
CA SER A 49 -11.31 -37.32 -55.31
C SER A 49 -12.14 -36.05 -55.55
N ALA A 50 -11.97 -35.42 -56.71
CA ALA A 50 -12.70 -34.25 -57.15
C ALA A 50 -14.24 -34.40 -57.04
N GLY A 51 -14.90 -33.28 -56.75
CA GLY A 51 -16.34 -33.11 -56.83
C GLY A 51 -16.68 -31.62 -56.84
N GLU A 52 -16.74 -31.04 -58.05
CA GLU A 52 -17.40 -29.77 -58.36
C GLU A 52 -18.71 -29.61 -57.59
N THR A 53 -18.98 -28.42 -57.04
CA THR A 53 -20.35 -27.88 -57.00
C THR A 53 -20.35 -26.38 -56.74
N ALA A 54 -20.70 -25.65 -57.79
CA ALA A 54 -21.53 -24.45 -57.86
C ALA A 54 -21.57 -23.48 -56.66
N ALA A 55 -21.17 -22.24 -56.95
CA ALA A 55 -21.55 -21.05 -56.20
C ALA A 55 -23.09 -20.94 -56.11
N ALA A 56 -23.65 -21.30 -54.95
CA ALA A 56 -25.03 -20.98 -54.62
C ALA A 56 -25.07 -19.57 -54.00
N ALA A 57 -25.75 -18.65 -54.69
CA ALA A 57 -26.13 -17.36 -54.14
C ALA A 57 -26.92 -17.59 -52.84
N ILE A 58 -26.36 -17.14 -51.70
CA ILE A 58 -27.04 -17.21 -50.41
C ILE A 58 -28.17 -16.18 -50.45
N GLU A 59 -29.39 -16.68 -50.67
CA GLU A 59 -30.63 -15.93 -50.52
C GLU A 59 -30.74 -15.47 -49.04
N LYS A 60 -30.55 -14.16 -48.78
CA LYS A 60 -30.66 -13.57 -47.44
C LYS A 60 -32.11 -13.68 -46.95
N LYS A 61 -32.43 -14.75 -46.22
CA LYS A 61 -33.72 -14.92 -45.55
C LYS A 61 -33.92 -13.83 -44.48
N PRO A 62 -35.11 -13.24 -44.38
CA PRO A 62 -35.38 -12.14 -43.46
C PRO A 62 -35.23 -12.59 -42.00
N SER A 63 -34.53 -11.78 -41.20
CA SER A 63 -34.33 -12.01 -39.77
C SER A 63 -35.66 -12.02 -39.01
N SER A 64 -35.73 -12.82 -37.94
CA SER A 64 -36.90 -12.92 -37.07
C SER A 64 -37.23 -11.57 -36.42
N VAL A 65 -38.52 -11.20 -36.39
CA VAL A 65 -38.99 -9.96 -35.71
C VAL A 65 -38.53 -9.95 -34.24
N PHE A 66 -38.56 -11.11 -33.58
CA PHE A 66 -38.11 -11.27 -32.20
C PHE A 66 -36.62 -10.91 -32.01
N SER A 67 -35.73 -11.31 -32.94
CA SER A 67 -34.31 -11.01 -32.81
C SER A 67 -33.96 -9.55 -33.11
N ARG A 68 -34.81 -8.84 -33.87
CA ARG A 68 -34.71 -7.38 -34.03
C ARG A 68 -35.10 -6.65 -32.75
N VAL A 69 -36.19 -7.07 -32.11
CA VAL A 69 -36.63 -6.50 -30.83
C VAL A 69 -35.57 -6.69 -29.75
N VAL A 70 -35.01 -7.90 -29.62
CA VAL A 70 -33.97 -8.18 -28.63
C VAL A 70 -32.69 -7.37 -28.88
N LEU A 71 -32.29 -7.17 -30.15
CA LEU A 71 -31.17 -6.30 -30.47
C LEU A 71 -31.44 -4.85 -30.08
N VAL A 72 -32.64 -4.32 -30.35
CA VAL A 72 -33.05 -2.97 -29.94
C VAL A 72 -33.02 -2.84 -28.42
N VAL A 73 -33.55 -3.83 -27.68
CA VAL A 73 -33.53 -3.85 -26.22
C VAL A 73 -32.10 -3.83 -25.68
N ALA A 74 -31.19 -4.64 -26.24
CA ALA A 74 -29.78 -4.65 -25.85
C ALA A 74 -29.08 -3.31 -26.10
N ILE A 75 -29.36 -2.66 -27.24
CA ILE A 75 -28.81 -1.34 -27.58
C ILE A 75 -29.36 -0.26 -26.66
N VAL A 76 -30.67 -0.26 -26.40
CA VAL A 76 -31.32 0.71 -25.49
C VAL A 76 -30.76 0.54 -24.07
N PHE A 77 -30.60 -0.69 -23.61
CA PHE A 77 -30.00 -0.96 -22.30
C PHE A 77 -28.56 -0.45 -22.21
N ALA A 78 -27.73 -0.74 -23.22
CA ALA A 78 -26.37 -0.21 -23.29
C ALA A 78 -26.35 1.34 -23.28
N ALA A 79 -27.27 1.99 -24.00
CA ALA A 79 -27.40 3.44 -23.99
C ALA A 79 -27.80 3.98 -22.61
N ILE A 80 -28.73 3.33 -21.91
CA ILE A 80 -29.11 3.68 -20.53
C ILE A 80 -27.89 3.60 -19.61
N LEU A 81 -27.11 2.52 -19.68
CA LEU A 81 -25.89 2.39 -18.86
C LEU A 81 -24.90 3.53 -19.14
N LEU A 82 -24.70 3.90 -20.40
CA LEU A 82 -23.81 5.00 -20.78
C LEU A 82 -24.33 6.38 -20.32
N ILE A 83 -25.64 6.62 -20.39
CA ILE A 83 -26.27 7.86 -19.91
C ILE A 83 -26.15 7.96 -18.39
N VAL A 84 -26.44 6.88 -17.66
CA VAL A 84 -26.30 6.84 -16.19
C VAL A 84 -24.85 7.06 -15.78
N MET A 85 -23.89 6.45 -16.49
CA MET A 85 -22.47 6.70 -16.30
C MET A 85 -22.10 8.16 -16.57
N ALA A 86 -22.60 8.77 -17.65
CA ALA A 86 -22.33 10.17 -17.99
C ALA A 86 -22.94 11.15 -16.97
N ALA A 87 -24.06 10.77 -16.33
CA ALA A 87 -24.73 11.53 -15.28
C ALA A 87 -24.18 11.27 -13.86
N GLY A 88 -23.19 10.39 -13.70
CA GLY A 88 -22.58 10.08 -12.39
C GLY A 88 -23.42 9.17 -11.48
N GLY A 89 -24.41 8.45 -12.01
CA GLY A 89 -25.31 7.60 -11.22
C GLY A 89 -24.75 6.21 -10.86
N THR A 90 -23.59 6.14 -10.20
CA THR A 90 -22.94 4.85 -9.86
C THR A 90 -23.81 3.95 -8.98
N ASP A 91 -24.56 4.50 -8.04
CA ASP A 91 -25.46 3.73 -7.16
C ASP A 91 -26.63 3.11 -7.93
N MET A 92 -27.11 3.79 -8.97
CA MET A 92 -28.11 3.23 -9.87
C MET A 92 -27.52 2.07 -10.67
N LEU A 93 -26.25 2.16 -11.11
CA LEU A 93 -25.58 1.07 -11.82
C LEU A 93 -25.39 -0.16 -10.93
N TYR A 94 -24.96 0.01 -9.68
CA TYR A 94 -24.76 -1.10 -8.73
C TYR A 94 -26.04 -1.56 -8.01
N GLY A 95 -27.16 -0.87 -8.21
CA GLY A 95 -28.43 -1.24 -7.62
C GLY A 95 -28.92 -2.61 -8.07
N VAL A 96 -29.58 -3.33 -7.16
CA VAL A 96 -30.19 -4.65 -7.39
C VAL A 96 -31.09 -4.64 -8.63
N THR A 97 -31.78 -3.52 -8.89
CA THR A 97 -32.65 -3.33 -10.04
C THR A 97 -31.90 -3.35 -11.38
N MET A 98 -30.71 -2.73 -11.48
CA MET A 98 -29.91 -2.74 -12.72
C MET A 98 -29.30 -4.12 -12.99
N PHE A 99 -28.84 -4.81 -11.95
CA PHE A 99 -28.39 -6.20 -12.09
C PHE A 99 -29.52 -7.12 -12.54
N ALA A 100 -30.71 -7.00 -11.96
CA ALA A 100 -31.87 -7.77 -12.39
C ALA A 100 -32.23 -7.50 -13.85
N LEU A 101 -32.21 -6.24 -14.29
CA LEU A 101 -32.51 -5.86 -15.65
C LEU A 101 -31.46 -6.38 -16.65
N GLN A 102 -30.17 -6.35 -16.29
CA GLN A 102 -29.09 -6.95 -17.08
C GLN A 102 -29.28 -8.46 -17.26
N LEU A 103 -29.69 -9.18 -16.20
CA LEU A 103 -29.94 -10.62 -16.29
C LEU A 103 -31.14 -10.94 -17.19
N VAL A 104 -32.19 -10.10 -17.17
CA VAL A 104 -33.34 -10.23 -18.08
C VAL A 104 -32.92 -10.01 -19.54
N VAL A 105 -32.14 -8.96 -19.82
CA VAL A 105 -31.62 -8.68 -21.18
C VAL A 105 -30.74 -9.84 -21.66
N LEU A 106 -29.83 -10.32 -20.82
CA LEU A 106 -28.97 -11.47 -21.14
C LEU A 106 -29.80 -12.75 -21.41
N GLY A 107 -30.82 -13.02 -20.61
CA GLY A 107 -31.73 -14.15 -20.81
C GLY A 107 -32.46 -14.09 -22.15
N LEU A 108 -32.96 -12.91 -22.54
CA LEU A 108 -33.59 -12.70 -23.85
C LEU A 108 -32.60 -12.90 -25.01
N VAL A 109 -31.37 -12.41 -24.87
CA VAL A 109 -30.30 -12.60 -25.85
C VAL A 109 -29.96 -14.08 -26.01
N ILE A 110 -29.76 -14.82 -24.91
CA ILE A 110 -29.50 -16.26 -24.94
C ILE A 110 -30.66 -17.01 -25.60
N ALA A 111 -31.91 -16.67 -25.28
CA ALA A 111 -33.08 -17.28 -25.91
C ALA A 111 -33.10 -17.09 -27.44
N THR A 112 -32.63 -15.95 -27.96
CA THR A 112 -32.56 -15.73 -29.42
C THR A 112 -31.54 -16.62 -30.12
N LEU A 113 -30.47 -17.04 -29.44
CA LEU A 113 -29.41 -17.89 -30.01
C LEU A 113 -29.89 -19.32 -30.30
N PHE A 114 -30.89 -19.80 -29.57
CA PHE A 114 -31.51 -21.11 -29.82
C PHE A 114 -32.41 -21.14 -31.06
N THR A 115 -32.69 -19.99 -31.68
CA THR A 115 -33.48 -19.92 -32.90
C THR A 115 -32.58 -19.85 -34.14
N ALA A 116 -32.76 -20.77 -35.09
CA ALA A 116 -31.93 -20.84 -36.29
C ALA A 116 -31.89 -19.51 -37.09
N ARG A 117 -33.00 -18.75 -37.06
CA ARG A 117 -33.17 -17.45 -37.74
C ARG A 117 -32.76 -16.23 -36.89
N GLY A 118 -32.50 -16.43 -35.59
CA GLY A 118 -32.12 -15.37 -34.66
C GLY A 118 -30.61 -15.29 -34.39
N ARG A 119 -29.86 -16.37 -34.65
CA ARG A 119 -28.43 -16.50 -34.31
C ARG A 119 -27.57 -15.29 -34.67
N MET A 120 -27.64 -14.77 -35.89
CA MET A 120 -26.79 -13.64 -36.30
C MET A 120 -27.03 -12.38 -35.45
N LEU A 121 -28.29 -11.96 -35.31
CA LEU A 121 -28.63 -10.77 -34.52
C LEU A 121 -28.49 -11.02 -33.01
N GLY A 122 -28.77 -12.24 -32.54
CA GLY A 122 -28.53 -12.65 -31.17
C GLY A 122 -27.04 -12.62 -30.80
N SER A 123 -26.15 -13.04 -31.71
CA SER A 123 -24.70 -12.94 -31.50
C SER A 123 -24.23 -11.49 -31.41
N ILE A 124 -24.76 -10.60 -32.25
CA ILE A 124 -24.47 -9.16 -32.16
C ILE A 124 -24.97 -8.59 -30.83
N ALA A 125 -26.21 -8.91 -30.43
CA ALA A 125 -26.77 -8.47 -29.17
C ALA A 125 -25.99 -9.01 -27.96
N LEU A 126 -25.47 -10.23 -28.04
CA LEU A 126 -24.60 -10.82 -27.02
C LEU A 126 -23.29 -10.05 -26.89
N VAL A 127 -22.62 -9.74 -28.01
CA VAL A 127 -21.40 -8.93 -27.98
C VAL A 127 -21.67 -7.57 -27.32
N VAL A 128 -22.75 -6.89 -27.70
CA VAL A 128 -23.14 -5.61 -27.08
C VAL A 128 -23.39 -5.76 -25.58
N THR A 129 -24.15 -6.77 -25.17
CA THR A 129 -24.51 -7.00 -23.76
C THR A 129 -23.29 -7.36 -22.90
N LEU A 130 -22.31 -8.07 -23.47
CA LEU A 130 -21.07 -8.43 -22.80
C LEU A 130 -20.11 -7.24 -22.70
N LEU A 131 -20.01 -6.39 -23.73
CA LEU A 131 -19.16 -5.20 -23.69
C LEU A 131 -19.75 -4.10 -22.80
N PHE A 132 -21.07 -3.92 -22.84
CA PHE A 132 -21.80 -2.91 -22.06
C PHE A 132 -22.64 -3.59 -20.97
N ASN A 133 -21.96 -4.18 -20.00
CA ASN A 133 -22.60 -4.72 -18.80
C ASN A 133 -22.36 -3.81 -17.59
N VAL A 134 -23.18 -4.01 -16.55
CA VAL A 134 -23.13 -3.27 -15.29
C VAL A 134 -21.73 -3.25 -14.67
N ALA A 135 -21.01 -4.37 -14.66
CA ALA A 135 -19.68 -4.45 -14.07
C ALA A 135 -18.63 -3.68 -14.89
N THR A 136 -18.69 -3.73 -16.23
CA THR A 136 -17.74 -3.04 -17.11
C THR A 136 -17.97 -1.53 -17.11
N VAL A 137 -19.22 -1.08 -17.22
CA VAL A 137 -19.57 0.34 -17.16
C VAL A 137 -19.36 0.89 -15.74
N GLY A 138 -19.74 0.13 -14.70
CA GLY A 138 -19.47 0.48 -13.31
C GLY A 138 -17.98 0.59 -13.00
N GLY A 139 -17.18 -0.37 -13.44
CA GLY A 139 -15.71 -0.35 -13.27
C GLY A 139 -15.05 0.85 -13.96
N LEU A 140 -15.47 1.20 -15.18
CA LEU A 140 -15.01 2.41 -15.88
C LEU A 140 -15.43 3.68 -15.14
N SER A 141 -16.64 3.72 -14.58
CA SER A 141 -17.13 4.85 -13.79
C SER A 141 -16.30 5.02 -12.51
N ALA A 142 -16.03 3.94 -11.78
CA ALA A 142 -15.22 3.96 -10.57
C ALA A 142 -13.79 4.44 -10.84
N LEU A 143 -13.16 3.98 -11.94
CA LEU A 143 -11.84 4.45 -12.36
C LEU A 143 -11.84 5.94 -12.73
N ARG A 144 -12.90 6.43 -13.38
CA ARG A 144 -13.01 7.85 -13.73
C ARG A 144 -13.23 8.74 -12.50
N THR A 145 -14.07 8.31 -11.55
CA THR A 145 -14.30 9.01 -10.29
C THR A 145 -13.04 9.04 -9.43
N SER A 146 -12.32 7.90 -9.35
CA SER A 146 -11.03 7.79 -8.67
C SER A 146 -9.96 8.69 -9.32
N ALA A 147 -9.85 8.69 -10.64
CA ALA A 147 -8.86 9.50 -11.35
C ALA A 147 -9.17 11.01 -11.33
N ALA A 148 -10.44 11.40 -11.22
CA ALA A 148 -10.87 12.79 -11.16
C ALA A 148 -10.87 13.39 -9.75
N GLY A 149 -10.65 12.58 -8.70
CA GLY A 149 -10.74 13.01 -7.30
C GLY A 149 -12.14 13.49 -6.86
N ALA A 150 -13.13 13.43 -7.75
CA ALA A 150 -14.44 14.03 -7.58
C ALA A 150 -15.42 13.04 -6.91
N TYR A 151 -15.23 12.80 -5.61
CA TYR A 151 -16.30 12.30 -4.74
C TYR A 151 -17.22 13.42 -4.23
N ASP A 152 -17.05 14.65 -4.76
CA ASP A 152 -17.74 15.87 -4.31
C ASP A 152 -19.27 15.79 -4.29
N GLY A 153 -19.86 14.90 -5.09
CA GLY A 153 -21.31 14.71 -5.19
C GLY A 153 -21.92 13.71 -4.20
N MET A 154 -21.12 13.00 -3.38
CA MET A 154 -21.62 11.93 -2.49
C MET A 154 -21.43 12.19 -0.99
N LYS A 155 -20.63 13.20 -0.60
CA LYS A 155 -20.40 13.50 0.81
C LYS A 155 -21.36 14.59 1.30
N SER A 156 -21.98 14.38 2.45
CA SER A 156 -22.75 15.44 3.12
C SER A 156 -21.83 16.58 3.54
N ASP A 157 -22.38 17.77 3.76
CA ASP A 157 -21.60 18.91 4.28
C ASP A 157 -20.99 18.58 5.65
N GLU A 158 -21.68 17.76 6.45
CA GLU A 158 -21.18 17.22 7.72
C GLU A 158 -19.93 16.36 7.51
N GLN A 159 -19.96 15.40 6.57
CA GLN A 159 -18.78 14.58 6.27
C GLN A 159 -17.62 15.41 5.73
N LYS A 160 -17.89 16.42 4.91
CA LYS A 160 -16.86 17.33 4.41
C LYS A 160 -16.25 18.16 5.54
N HIS A 161 -17.07 18.57 6.51
CA HIS A 161 -16.63 19.26 7.70
C HIS A 161 -15.75 18.34 8.56
N GLU A 162 -16.20 17.13 8.89
CA GLU A 162 -15.43 16.13 9.64
C GLU A 162 -14.08 15.81 8.97
N GLU A 163 -14.07 15.59 7.66
CA GLU A 163 -12.85 15.33 6.89
C GLU A 163 -11.86 16.49 6.91
N ALA A 164 -12.32 17.71 7.15
CA ALA A 164 -11.46 18.88 7.26
C ALA A 164 -10.95 19.13 8.69
N TYR A 165 -11.33 18.30 9.69
CA TYR A 165 -10.87 18.44 11.07
C TYR A 165 -9.33 18.50 11.14
N PRO A 166 -8.74 19.53 11.79
CA PRO A 166 -7.29 19.72 11.79
C PRO A 166 -6.53 18.76 12.70
N GLY A 167 -7.16 18.20 13.74
CA GLY A 167 -6.53 17.27 14.68
C GLY A 167 -6.65 15.79 14.26
N ILE A 168 -6.45 14.90 15.23
CA ILE A 168 -6.63 13.45 15.07
C ILE A 168 -7.76 13.01 15.99
N LYS A 169 -8.71 12.25 15.45
CA LYS A 169 -9.83 11.69 16.20
C LYS A 169 -9.37 10.81 17.38
N GLY A 170 -9.97 11.05 18.53
CA GLY A 170 -9.69 10.41 19.80
C GLY A 170 -8.49 11.01 20.56
N THR A 171 -7.99 12.18 20.16
CA THR A 171 -6.81 12.83 20.74
C THR A 171 -7.14 14.27 21.09
N ASP A 172 -6.84 14.69 22.32
CA ASP A 172 -7.04 16.08 22.74
C ASP A 172 -6.16 17.01 21.87
N PRO A 173 -6.74 17.97 21.13
CA PRO A 173 -5.97 18.88 20.29
C PRO A 173 -5.00 19.76 21.07
N GLN A 174 -5.20 19.93 22.39
CA GLN A 174 -4.24 20.60 23.24
C GLN A 174 -2.93 19.82 23.36
N GLU A 175 -2.93 18.49 23.25
CA GLU A 175 -1.68 17.71 23.25
C GLU A 175 -0.76 18.14 22.10
N ALA A 176 -1.30 18.31 20.90
CA ALA A 176 -0.54 18.77 19.72
C ALA A 176 -0.01 20.21 19.86
N LEU A 177 -0.67 21.04 20.66
CA LEU A 177 -0.25 22.41 20.96
C LEU A 177 0.77 22.46 22.10
N ASP A 178 0.61 21.65 23.12
CA ASP A 178 1.48 21.67 24.29
C ASP A 178 2.80 20.91 24.06
N GLN A 179 2.81 19.95 23.14
CA GLN A 179 4.02 19.19 22.79
C GLN A 179 4.99 19.98 21.90
N GLN A 180 6.21 19.43 21.78
CA GLN A 180 7.25 19.95 20.90
C GLN A 180 6.78 20.08 19.44
N SER A 181 7.19 21.15 18.78
CA SER A 181 7.00 21.34 17.34
C SER A 181 7.93 20.44 16.52
N VAL A 182 7.67 20.35 15.21
CA VAL A 182 8.59 19.68 14.27
C VAL A 182 10.00 20.29 14.35
N GLU A 183 10.10 21.61 14.46
CA GLU A 183 11.36 22.34 14.54
C GLU A 183 12.14 22.02 15.82
N GLU A 184 11.43 21.93 16.95
CA GLU A 184 12.02 21.59 18.24
C GLU A 184 12.48 20.13 18.29
N VAL A 185 11.67 19.19 17.78
CA VAL A 185 12.06 17.78 17.64
C VAL A 185 13.30 17.64 16.75
N ARG A 186 13.35 18.34 15.62
CA ARG A 186 14.50 18.33 14.71
C ARG A 186 15.77 18.79 15.41
N ALA A 187 15.70 19.87 16.19
CA ALA A 187 16.84 20.38 16.94
C ALA A 187 17.31 19.41 18.03
N ALA A 188 16.38 18.88 18.83
CA ALA A 188 16.68 17.93 19.89
C ALA A 188 17.30 16.62 19.34
N ALA A 189 16.75 16.09 18.25
CA ALA A 189 17.30 14.90 17.60
C ALA A 189 18.70 15.13 17.02
N ALA A 190 18.97 16.30 16.46
CA ALA A 190 20.29 16.65 15.94
C ALA A 190 21.35 16.70 17.05
N GLU A 191 21.01 17.24 18.23
CA GLU A 191 21.89 17.23 19.41
C GLU A 191 22.12 15.80 19.92
N LEU A 192 21.06 15.00 20.07
CA LEU A 192 21.14 13.60 20.47
C LEU A 192 22.07 12.79 19.53
N PHE A 193 21.87 12.90 18.21
CA PHE A 193 22.72 12.21 17.25
C PHE A 193 24.15 12.73 17.24
N ALA A 194 24.39 14.03 17.46
CA ALA A 194 25.74 14.54 17.57
C ALA A 194 26.49 13.90 18.75
N ASP A 195 25.85 13.81 19.91
CA ASP A 195 26.43 13.22 21.11
C ASP A 195 26.65 11.71 20.98
N ILE A 196 25.67 10.97 20.48
CA ILE A 196 25.81 9.52 20.24
C ILE A 196 26.99 9.27 19.30
N ARG A 197 27.03 9.95 18.15
CA ARG A 197 28.10 9.74 17.17
C ARG A 197 29.46 10.11 17.75
N ALA A 198 29.58 11.26 18.41
CA ALA A 198 30.84 11.69 19.00
C ALA A 198 31.38 10.69 20.05
N GLN A 199 30.52 10.21 20.94
CA GLN A 199 30.93 9.29 22.01
C GLN A 199 31.21 7.88 21.48
N VAL A 200 30.37 7.36 20.59
CA VAL A 200 30.61 6.05 19.95
C VAL A 200 31.90 6.07 19.11
N THR A 201 32.15 7.15 18.37
CA THR A 201 33.42 7.32 17.63
C THR A 201 34.61 7.41 18.59
N ALA A 202 34.50 8.15 19.70
CA ALA A 202 35.60 8.30 20.65
C ALA A 202 35.96 6.98 21.36
N GLU A 203 34.97 6.17 21.70
CA GLU A 203 35.18 4.93 22.47
C GLU A 203 35.48 3.72 21.57
N PHE A 204 34.81 3.61 20.43
CA PHE A 204 34.88 2.42 19.57
C PHE A 204 35.51 2.67 18.19
N GLY A 205 35.71 3.93 17.80
CA GLY A 205 36.38 4.29 16.55
C GLY A 205 35.53 4.17 15.29
N TYR A 206 34.20 4.06 15.41
CA TYR A 206 33.31 3.97 14.25
C TYR A 206 33.13 5.32 13.55
N GLU A 207 33.13 5.28 12.22
CA GLU A 207 32.80 6.42 11.37
C GLU A 207 31.34 6.36 10.92
N TRP A 208 30.78 7.53 10.57
CA TRP A 208 29.35 7.68 10.31
C TRP A 208 29.04 8.22 8.93
N VAL A 209 27.92 7.78 8.38
CA VAL A 209 27.35 8.29 7.13
C VAL A 209 25.86 8.58 7.35
N GLN A 210 25.40 9.70 6.80
CA GLN A 210 23.97 10.01 6.76
C GLN A 210 23.29 9.09 5.76
N VAL A 211 22.19 8.49 6.17
CA VAL A 211 21.42 7.55 5.37
C VAL A 211 19.96 7.96 5.42
N GLY A 212 19.39 8.27 4.27
CA GLY A 212 18.04 8.83 4.20
C GLY A 212 17.97 10.33 4.49
N ASP A 213 16.93 10.92 3.92
CA ASP A 213 16.57 12.32 4.12
C ASP A 213 15.47 12.40 5.19
N GLU A 214 15.34 13.57 5.79
CA GLU A 214 14.18 13.92 6.60
C GLU A 214 12.87 13.73 5.82
N ASP A 215 11.84 13.19 6.47
CA ASP A 215 10.51 13.00 5.90
C ASP A 215 9.43 13.62 6.79
N LEU A 216 8.48 14.30 6.15
CA LEU A 216 7.29 14.84 6.79
C LEU A 216 6.06 14.27 6.09
N ARG A 217 5.33 13.42 6.80
CA ARG A 217 4.12 12.78 6.29
C ARG A 217 2.89 13.31 7.00
N PRO A 218 1.92 13.93 6.29
CA PRO A 218 0.65 14.31 6.90
C PRO A 218 -0.04 13.11 7.55
N GLU A 219 -0.49 13.27 8.79
CA GLU A 219 -1.27 12.24 9.48
C GLU A 219 -2.75 12.35 9.13
N ARG A 220 -3.46 11.22 9.21
CA ARG A 220 -4.91 11.18 8.95
C ARG A 220 -5.67 11.64 10.19
N ASN A 221 -6.74 12.41 9.99
CA ASN A 221 -7.55 12.91 11.10
C ASN A 221 -8.54 11.87 11.68
N GLY A 222 -8.61 10.66 11.13
CA GLY A 222 -9.54 9.62 11.58
C GLY A 222 -11.01 9.83 11.16
N TYR A 223 -11.33 10.94 10.49
CA TYR A 223 -12.65 11.25 9.91
C TYR A 223 -12.70 11.07 8.39
N GLY A 224 -11.60 10.64 7.77
CA GLY A 224 -11.51 10.37 6.32
C GLY A 224 -10.66 11.38 5.55
N GLY A 225 -10.15 12.42 6.22
CA GLY A 225 -9.23 13.40 5.65
C GLY A 225 -7.84 13.41 6.28
N GLU A 226 -7.07 14.43 5.92
CA GLU A 226 -5.75 14.72 6.48
C GLU A 226 -5.89 15.71 7.63
N SER A 227 -5.15 15.47 8.71
CA SER A 227 -4.93 16.44 9.78
C SER A 227 -3.92 17.49 9.33
N MET A 228 -3.74 18.53 10.15
CA MET A 228 -2.63 19.48 10.02
C MET A 228 -1.36 19.00 10.75
N LEU A 229 -1.41 17.81 11.36
CA LEU A 229 -0.30 17.20 12.10
C LEU A 229 0.50 16.28 11.18
N TYR A 230 1.76 16.07 11.56
CA TYR A 230 2.73 15.29 10.80
C TYR A 230 3.29 14.14 11.63
N GLU A 231 3.57 13.04 10.94
CA GLU A 231 4.61 12.11 11.34
C GLU A 231 5.92 12.65 10.75
N PHE A 232 6.84 12.98 11.64
CA PHE A 232 8.15 13.50 11.33
C PHE A 232 9.19 12.40 11.55
N ALA A 233 9.96 12.09 10.51
CA ALA A 233 11.14 11.24 10.63
C ALA A 233 12.38 12.07 10.30
N THR A 234 13.39 12.03 11.18
CA THR A 234 14.64 12.74 10.96
C THR A 234 15.44 12.12 9.81
N GLU A 235 16.51 12.81 9.38
CA GLU A 235 17.60 12.09 8.74
C GLU A 235 18.09 10.94 9.64
N SER A 236 18.49 9.82 9.03
CA SER A 236 19.05 8.70 9.78
C SER A 236 20.56 8.67 9.63
N TRP A 237 21.24 8.05 10.59
CA TRP A 237 22.69 7.92 10.61
C TRP A 237 23.07 6.46 10.74
N ALA A 238 24.11 6.03 10.01
CA ALA A 238 24.63 4.68 10.10
C ALA A 238 26.14 4.65 10.26
N THR A 239 26.67 3.64 10.95
CA THR A 239 28.11 3.38 10.95
C THR A 239 28.57 2.85 9.59
N THR A 240 29.79 3.18 9.19
CA THR A 240 30.35 2.69 7.92
C THR A 240 30.92 1.27 8.00
N GLU A 241 31.24 0.82 9.21
CA GLU A 241 31.74 -0.52 9.48
C GLU A 241 30.70 -1.42 10.17
N PRO A 242 30.78 -2.75 9.95
CA PRO A 242 29.96 -3.71 10.65
C PRO A 242 30.34 -3.84 12.13
N ILE A 243 29.38 -4.28 12.95
CA ILE A 243 29.55 -4.51 14.39
C ILE A 243 29.18 -5.98 14.66
N HIS A 244 30.17 -6.87 14.67
CA HIS A 244 29.92 -8.32 14.83
C HIS A 244 30.03 -8.80 16.28
N ASP A 245 31.00 -8.26 17.03
CA ASP A 245 31.32 -8.77 18.37
C ASP A 245 30.20 -8.48 19.36
N TYR A 246 29.71 -9.52 20.04
CA TYR A 246 28.59 -9.42 20.98
C TYR A 246 28.87 -8.46 22.13
N ALA A 247 30.07 -8.51 22.72
CA ALA A 247 30.41 -7.64 23.84
C ALA A 247 30.45 -6.17 23.40
N THR A 248 30.92 -5.91 22.19
CA THR A 248 30.92 -4.58 21.56
C THR A 248 29.50 -4.07 21.32
N LYS A 249 28.58 -4.91 20.78
CA LYS A 249 27.16 -4.54 20.61
C LYS A 249 26.51 -4.12 21.93
N VAL A 250 26.73 -4.91 22.98
CA VAL A 250 26.20 -4.61 24.33
C VAL A 250 26.76 -3.28 24.84
N ALA A 251 28.09 -3.09 24.77
CA ALA A 251 28.73 -1.87 25.24
C ALA A 251 28.25 -0.61 24.50
N ILE A 252 28.02 -0.70 23.18
CA ILE A 252 27.48 0.40 22.38
C ILE A 252 26.04 0.73 22.81
N MET A 253 25.19 -0.29 22.97
CA MET A 253 23.80 -0.09 23.39
C MET A 253 23.69 0.46 24.81
N ASP A 254 24.58 0.03 25.72
CA ASP A 254 24.67 0.58 27.08
C ASP A 254 25.09 2.06 27.05
N LEU A 255 26.08 2.42 26.24
CA LEU A 255 26.50 3.82 26.07
C LEU A 255 25.37 4.67 25.50
N ILE A 256 24.70 4.22 24.43
CA ILE A 256 23.54 4.92 23.86
C ILE A 256 22.44 5.06 24.92
N GLY A 257 22.20 4.01 25.71
CA GLY A 257 21.23 4.00 26.81
C GLY A 257 21.50 5.09 27.85
N GLN A 258 22.77 5.36 28.18
CA GLN A 258 23.13 6.48 29.06
C GLN A 258 22.88 7.84 28.38
N ILE A 259 23.28 7.99 27.12
CA ILE A 259 23.15 9.26 26.38
C ILE A 259 21.68 9.64 26.22
N VAL A 260 20.79 8.71 25.83
CA VAL A 260 19.36 9.01 25.66
C VAL A 260 18.71 9.46 26.98
N VAL A 261 19.14 8.88 28.12
CA VAL A 261 18.68 9.30 29.45
C VAL A 261 19.19 10.69 29.82
N ASP A 262 20.43 11.01 29.49
CA ASP A 262 20.99 12.36 29.69
C ASP A 262 20.28 13.42 28.84
N HIS A 263 19.72 13.00 27.69
CA HIS A 263 18.84 13.80 26.83
C HIS A 263 17.36 13.80 27.26
N GLY A 264 17.05 13.29 28.45
CA GLY A 264 15.71 13.34 29.03
C GLY A 264 14.72 12.30 28.50
N MET A 265 15.19 11.31 27.75
CA MET A 265 14.37 10.17 27.32
C MET A 265 14.34 9.08 28.40
N TYR A 266 13.44 8.12 28.25
CA TYR A 266 13.46 6.91 29.08
C TYR A 266 14.66 6.02 28.75
N GLY A 267 14.91 5.03 29.61
CA GLY A 267 15.97 4.04 29.37
C GLY A 267 15.70 3.23 28.11
N LEU A 268 16.77 2.91 27.38
CA LEU A 268 16.70 2.16 26.13
C LEU A 268 16.16 0.74 26.36
N TYR A 269 15.07 0.40 25.69
CA TYR A 269 14.42 -0.90 25.75
C TYR A 269 14.86 -1.77 24.56
N ALA A 270 15.46 -2.92 24.84
CA ALA A 270 15.87 -3.87 23.81
C ALA A 270 14.72 -4.82 23.45
N PHE A 271 14.21 -4.73 22.22
CA PHE A 271 13.19 -5.67 21.74
C PHE A 271 13.75 -7.07 21.52
N ASN A 272 15.03 -7.14 21.16
CA ASN A 272 15.70 -8.37 20.73
C ASN A 272 16.23 -9.24 21.90
N ASP A 273 16.16 -8.75 23.15
CA ASP A 273 16.60 -9.51 24.34
C ASP A 273 15.41 -10.20 25.03
N PRO A 274 15.33 -11.54 25.08
CA PRO A 274 14.21 -12.27 25.70
C PRO A 274 14.16 -12.14 27.23
N SER A 275 15.21 -11.65 27.87
CA SER A 275 15.23 -11.41 29.31
C SER A 275 14.55 -10.10 29.72
N VAL A 276 14.41 -9.17 28.77
CA VAL A 276 13.78 -7.85 28.97
C VAL A 276 12.45 -7.78 28.20
N SER A 277 12.43 -8.34 27.00
CA SER A 277 11.32 -8.26 26.06
C SER A 277 10.20 -9.25 26.38
N SER A 278 8.95 -8.81 26.25
CA SER A 278 7.77 -9.69 26.34
C SER A 278 7.42 -10.38 25.02
N ILE A 279 8.28 -10.28 24.00
CA ILE A 279 8.06 -10.90 22.68
C ILE A 279 8.25 -12.43 22.80
N ASP A 280 7.34 -13.18 22.18
CA ASP A 280 7.45 -14.64 22.13
C ASP A 280 8.73 -15.09 21.38
N PRO A 281 9.50 -16.07 21.88
CA PRO A 281 10.75 -16.51 21.25
C PRO A 281 10.61 -16.94 19.78
N SER A 282 9.46 -17.49 19.40
CA SER A 282 9.21 -17.88 18.00
C SER A 282 8.97 -16.68 17.09
N VAL A 283 8.50 -15.55 17.65
CA VAL A 283 8.41 -14.27 16.96
C VAL A 283 9.78 -13.62 16.87
N MET A 284 10.58 -13.65 17.95
CA MET A 284 11.97 -13.16 17.94
C MET A 284 12.82 -13.86 16.89
N THR A 285 12.71 -15.19 16.79
CA THR A 285 13.42 -15.95 15.74
C THR A 285 13.05 -15.49 14.33
N LYS A 286 11.80 -15.09 14.09
CA LYS A 286 11.35 -14.59 12.77
C LYS A 286 11.82 -13.17 12.47
N LEU A 287 11.89 -12.31 13.50
CA LEU A 287 12.27 -10.91 13.35
C LEU A 287 13.79 -10.72 13.33
N TYR A 288 14.50 -11.47 14.16
CA TYR A 288 15.92 -11.28 14.47
C TYR A 288 16.80 -12.47 14.09
N GLY A 289 16.20 -13.55 13.55
CA GLY A 289 16.89 -14.76 13.10
C GLY A 289 17.15 -15.79 14.21
N SER A 290 17.08 -15.39 15.47
CA SER A 290 17.28 -16.23 16.65
C SER A 290 16.56 -15.64 17.87
N ASP A 291 16.29 -16.47 18.87
CA ASP A 291 15.85 -16.05 20.20
C ASP A 291 17.03 -15.86 21.18
N ASP A 292 18.27 -16.18 20.79
CA ASP A 292 19.49 -15.85 21.53
C ASP A 292 20.17 -14.61 20.91
N PRO A 293 20.26 -13.47 21.62
CA PRO A 293 20.92 -12.24 21.17
C PRO A 293 22.33 -12.41 20.60
N ARG A 294 23.07 -13.44 21.05
CA ARG A 294 24.43 -13.75 20.56
C ARG A 294 24.47 -14.28 19.13
N THR A 295 23.32 -14.64 18.58
CA THR A 295 23.19 -15.29 17.26
C THR A 295 22.13 -14.62 16.38
N GLN A 296 21.68 -13.42 16.78
CA GLN A 296 20.73 -12.62 16.02
C GLN A 296 21.44 -11.80 14.94
N HIS A 297 20.80 -11.66 13.79
CA HIS A 297 21.26 -10.79 12.71
C HIS A 297 20.80 -9.34 12.86
N THR A 298 19.80 -9.10 13.71
CA THR A 298 19.24 -7.77 13.97
C THR A 298 19.09 -7.56 15.47
N TRP A 299 19.60 -6.45 15.95
CA TRP A 299 19.32 -5.90 17.27
C TRP A 299 18.47 -4.67 17.08
N GLU A 300 17.40 -4.54 17.85
CA GLU A 300 16.43 -3.46 17.73
C GLU A 300 16.15 -2.93 19.13
N SER A 301 16.38 -1.63 19.30
CA SER A 301 16.24 -0.94 20.56
C SER A 301 15.44 0.34 20.40
N TYR A 302 14.66 0.67 21.42
CA TYR A 302 13.69 1.76 21.40
C TYR A 302 13.68 2.56 22.69
N THR A 303 13.46 3.86 22.59
CA THR A 303 13.02 4.67 23.72
C THR A 303 12.14 5.83 23.25
N GLU A 304 11.51 6.51 24.20
CA GLU A 304 10.65 7.66 23.99
C GLU A 304 10.81 8.67 25.14
N ASN A 305 10.26 9.87 24.96
CA ASN A 305 10.25 10.93 25.99
C ASN A 305 8.84 11.39 26.38
N TYR A 306 7.83 10.50 26.29
CA TYR A 306 6.44 10.82 26.63
C TYR A 306 6.33 11.61 27.95
N PRO A 307 5.59 12.74 27.99
CA PRO A 307 4.57 13.17 27.02
C PRO A 307 5.09 13.86 25.76
N ASP A 308 6.39 14.13 25.65
CA ASP A 308 6.96 14.66 24.41
C ASP A 308 6.95 13.60 23.29
N PRO A 309 6.99 14.01 22.00
CA PRO A 309 6.61 13.13 20.90
C PRO A 309 7.78 12.31 20.33
N MET A 310 9.01 12.47 20.84
CA MET A 310 10.18 11.83 20.25
C MET A 310 10.23 10.34 20.60
N ARG A 311 10.37 9.53 19.55
CA ARG A 311 10.71 8.11 19.65
C ARG A 311 12.04 7.88 18.96
N PHE A 312 12.99 7.32 19.68
CA PHE A 312 14.33 7.03 19.19
C PHE A 312 14.50 5.53 18.98
N TYR A 313 15.09 5.17 17.85
CA TYR A 313 15.44 3.80 17.50
C TYR A 313 16.94 3.70 17.24
N ALA A 314 17.53 2.62 17.77
CA ALA A 314 18.91 2.24 17.53
C ALA A 314 18.97 0.76 17.16
N ASP A 315 19.35 0.48 15.91
CA ASP A 315 19.36 -0.87 15.37
C ASP A 315 20.76 -1.29 14.96
N ILE A 316 21.18 -2.51 15.27
CA ILE A 316 22.42 -3.09 14.71
C ILE A 316 22.06 -4.21 13.76
N TYR A 317 22.54 -4.11 12.53
CA TYR A 317 22.44 -5.15 11.51
C TYR A 317 23.78 -5.87 11.34
N ASP A 318 23.75 -7.20 11.43
CA ASP A 318 24.92 -8.08 11.40
C ASP A 318 24.63 -9.30 10.52
N LEU A 319 25.28 -9.37 9.36
CA LEU A 319 25.13 -10.46 8.40
C LEU A 319 25.91 -11.72 8.80
N SER A 320 26.79 -11.67 9.81
CA SER A 320 27.57 -12.84 10.25
C SER A 320 26.71 -13.98 10.79
N HIS A 321 25.45 -13.69 11.14
CA HIS A 321 24.46 -14.65 11.60
C HIS A 321 23.37 -15.00 10.56
N ASP A 322 23.46 -14.48 9.32
CA ASP A 322 22.52 -14.78 8.24
C ASP A 322 22.88 -16.07 7.50
N SER A 323 22.52 -17.21 8.09
CA SER A 323 22.91 -18.52 7.54
C SER A 323 22.29 -18.90 6.19
N ASP A 324 21.16 -18.30 5.81
CA ASP A 324 20.42 -18.64 4.57
C ASP A 324 20.43 -17.53 3.50
N GLY A 325 21.12 -16.42 3.79
CA GLY A 325 21.25 -15.27 2.90
C GLY A 325 19.96 -14.47 2.73
N SER A 326 18.90 -14.77 3.48
CA SER A 326 17.60 -14.09 3.33
C SER A 326 17.65 -12.68 3.89
N PHE A 327 18.38 -12.49 4.98
CA PHE A 327 18.54 -11.19 5.60
C PHE A 327 19.47 -10.29 4.75
N GLN A 328 20.55 -10.83 4.19
CA GLN A 328 21.43 -10.15 3.24
C GLN A 328 20.64 -9.61 2.04
N ARG A 329 19.78 -10.43 1.42
CA ARG A 329 18.93 -9.97 0.30
C ARG A 329 18.03 -8.80 0.70
N THR A 330 17.54 -8.79 1.95
CA THR A 330 16.73 -7.70 2.49
C THR A 330 17.55 -6.43 2.66
N ARG A 331 18.77 -6.55 3.22
CA ARG A 331 19.69 -5.42 3.39
C ARG A 331 20.17 -4.86 2.04
N GLU A 332 20.44 -5.70 1.04
CA GLU A 332 20.80 -5.27 -0.32
C GLU A 332 19.67 -4.49 -1.01
N ALA A 333 18.42 -4.93 -0.82
CA ALA A 333 17.26 -4.20 -1.31
C ALA A 333 17.10 -2.84 -0.61
N GLN A 334 17.36 -2.78 0.70
CA GLN A 334 17.36 -1.53 1.45
C GLN A 334 18.47 -0.58 0.98
N ASN A 335 19.71 -1.05 0.90
CA ASN A 335 20.85 -0.28 0.39
C ASN A 335 20.58 0.30 -1.00
N THR A 336 20.00 -0.50 -1.89
CA THR A 336 19.63 -0.03 -3.25
C THR A 336 18.60 1.11 -3.21
N ARG A 337 17.72 1.10 -2.21
CA ARG A 337 16.63 2.08 -2.06
C ARG A 337 17.09 3.37 -1.38
N THR A 338 17.88 3.28 -0.32
CA THR A 338 18.19 4.40 0.57
C THR A 338 19.66 4.73 0.69
N GLY A 339 20.55 3.90 0.13
CA GLY A 339 22.01 4.06 0.25
C GLY A 339 22.59 3.58 1.58
N GLU A 340 21.76 3.05 2.48
CA GLU A 340 22.17 2.56 3.80
C GLU A 340 23.21 1.45 3.72
N PRO A 341 24.27 1.46 4.55
CA PRO A 341 25.17 0.32 4.72
C PRO A 341 24.40 -0.98 5.00
N LEU A 342 24.92 -2.11 4.50
CA LEU A 342 24.30 -3.41 4.70
C LEU A 342 24.30 -3.83 6.17
N GLU A 343 25.32 -3.40 6.91
CA GLU A 343 25.62 -3.75 8.30
C GLU A 343 25.99 -2.51 9.09
N GLY A 344 26.00 -2.64 10.41
CA GLY A 344 26.37 -1.57 11.33
C GLY A 344 25.20 -1.09 12.18
N LEU A 345 25.47 -0.08 13.00
CA LEU A 345 24.48 0.61 13.81
C LEU A 345 23.74 1.64 12.95
N GLN A 346 22.42 1.72 13.09
CA GLN A 346 21.55 2.71 12.48
C GLN A 346 20.73 3.44 13.54
N LEU A 347 20.60 4.76 13.39
CA LEU A 347 19.89 5.64 14.32
C LEU A 347 18.81 6.42 13.57
N VAL A 348 17.63 6.52 14.16
CA VAL A 348 16.54 7.36 13.64
C VAL A 348 15.65 7.86 14.78
N VAL A 349 15.10 9.07 14.62
CA VAL A 349 14.05 9.61 15.49
C VAL A 349 12.78 9.77 14.67
N ILE A 350 11.65 9.36 15.25
CA ILE A 350 10.32 9.53 14.70
C ILE A 350 9.44 10.22 15.73
N ALA A 351 8.77 11.30 15.35
CA ALA A 351 7.74 11.95 16.14
C ALA A 351 6.39 11.92 15.42
N SER A 352 5.32 11.59 16.14
CA SER A 352 3.95 11.57 15.60
C SER A 352 3.15 12.75 16.14
N ALA A 353 2.05 13.06 15.46
CA ALA A 353 1.13 14.12 15.84
C ALA A 353 1.78 15.50 16.05
N VAL A 354 2.94 15.76 15.43
CA VAL A 354 3.66 17.03 15.60
C VAL A 354 3.16 18.11 14.65
N LEU A 355 3.07 19.33 15.16
CA LEU A 355 2.68 20.51 14.42
C LEU A 355 3.93 21.33 14.05
N GLN A 356 3.95 21.92 12.86
CA GLN A 356 4.96 22.91 12.52
C GLN A 356 4.65 24.23 13.24
N ASP A 357 5.67 24.93 13.74
CA ASP A 357 5.44 26.20 14.45
C ASP A 357 4.75 27.25 13.57
N ALA A 358 5.01 27.22 12.27
CA ALA A 358 4.39 28.13 11.31
C ALA A 358 2.87 27.91 11.16
N ASP A 359 2.36 26.73 11.49
CA ASP A 359 0.96 26.33 11.32
C ASP A 359 0.15 26.40 12.63
N ARG A 360 0.79 26.75 13.75
CA ARG A 360 0.18 26.79 15.09
C ARG A 360 -1.05 27.70 15.18
N ASP A 361 -0.92 28.97 14.78
CA ASP A 361 -2.04 29.92 14.78
C ASP A 361 -3.20 29.46 13.87
N ALA A 362 -2.86 28.82 12.74
CA ALA A 362 -3.85 28.31 11.80
C ALA A 362 -4.58 27.09 12.35
N PHE A 363 -3.87 26.22 13.08
CA PHE A 363 -4.44 25.07 13.78
C PHE A 363 -5.42 25.50 14.86
N GLU A 364 -5.01 26.38 15.78
CA GLU A 364 -5.86 26.90 16.85
C GLU A 364 -7.12 27.56 16.31
N LYS A 365 -6.98 28.44 15.32
CA LYS A 365 -8.11 29.10 14.69
C LYS A 365 -9.06 28.11 14.04
N LYS A 366 -8.54 27.07 13.41
CA LYS A 366 -9.37 26.06 12.74
C LYS A 366 -10.12 25.20 13.76
N LEU A 367 -9.55 24.92 14.93
CA LEU A 367 -10.25 24.21 16.01
C LEU A 367 -11.49 24.94 16.53
N GLU A 368 -11.54 26.28 16.44
CA GLU A 368 -12.75 27.06 16.81
C GLU A 368 -13.99 26.64 16.01
N GLU A 369 -13.80 26.08 14.80
CA GLU A 369 -14.88 25.58 13.94
C GLU A 369 -15.39 24.18 14.36
N TYR A 370 -14.71 23.50 15.29
CA TYR A 370 -14.96 22.09 15.66
C TYR A 370 -15.22 21.89 17.16
N PRO A 371 -16.25 22.52 17.75
CA PRO A 371 -16.56 22.33 19.16
C PRO A 371 -16.97 20.89 19.47
N GLY A 372 -16.26 20.24 20.40
CA GLY A 372 -16.56 18.88 20.87
C GLY A 372 -16.04 17.75 19.97
N PHE A 373 -15.13 18.07 19.05
CA PHE A 373 -14.31 17.08 18.35
C PHE A 373 -13.07 16.80 19.17
N ASP A 374 -12.87 15.53 19.51
CA ASP A 374 -11.68 14.98 20.14
C ASP A 374 -11.26 13.75 19.36
#